data_AF-A0A954QED1-F1
#
_entry.id   AF-A0A954QED1-F1
#
_cell.length_a   1.000
_cell.length_b   1.000
_cell.length_c   1.000
_cell.angle_alpha   90.00
_cell.angle_beta   90.00
_cell.angle_gamma   90.00
#
_symmetry.space_group_name_H-M   'P 1'
#
loop_
_entity.id
_entity.type
_entity.pdbx_description
1 polymer ?
#
loop_
_entity_poly.entity_id
_entity_poly.type
_entity_poly.pdbx_seq_one_letter_code
_entity_poly.pdbx_strand_id
1 'polypeptide(L)'
;MVNRLSRIKLCHEQLEIRRALSATRMFEPHQIDLTTRDSIGLQARSTYAADIDGDGDLDVFSASRTQGLVAWHENIDGKGTFSAQRHLIAATGNPADLLLAADLDGDNAPDLIYASSREGKIAWYENLGAGTFSDAHVIDTVATSLISIATGDIDADGDPDVLVAASGDNTIAWYENGGGSFGTQQVVTDQAIRAMSVTSADLDHDGDLDILAASAGDDALAWYENLDGSGTFGDRKLIATPDLALSHANFASAADLDGDGDLDVLANSYGSHDSTVSWYENLDGQGTFGPRQQLMTGLFRHGRPRIDTVLAADLDSDGDLDVVTADEFNHYTFWNENLGGHGAFAAPQPIGPFTELTGGSFEIVDMDADGDLDLLSASDHEGIIAWHENRLIGDSNDDGIFDAADLILVFQAGEYLDGIAGNSTFAEGDWNLDGDFTSADIVLAFQAGTYSSPNQPSLANVSAAVDHVFARPRRRDAIN
;
A
#
# COMPACT_ATOMS: atom_id res chain seq x y z
N MET A 1 -17.82 6.40 46.21
CA MET A 1 -16.50 6.32 45.53
C MET A 1 -16.48 5.23 44.46
N VAL A 2 -17.05 4.04 44.70
CA VAL A 2 -17.09 2.91 43.74
C VAL A 2 -17.90 3.20 42.44
N ASN A 3 -18.93 4.06 42.47
CA ASN A 3 -19.71 4.42 41.27
C ASN A 3 -19.12 5.52 40.37
N ARG A 4 -18.04 6.20 40.80
CA ARG A 4 -17.35 7.20 39.96
C ARG A 4 -16.24 6.57 39.12
N LEU A 5 -15.51 5.60 39.68
CA LEU A 5 -14.46 4.87 38.97
C LEU A 5 -15.01 3.95 37.87
N SER A 6 -16.17 3.32 38.09
CA SER A 6 -16.83 2.51 37.05
C SER A 6 -17.40 3.34 35.90
N ARG A 7 -17.86 4.58 36.14
CA ARG A 7 -18.27 5.50 35.07
C ARG A 7 -17.11 6.13 34.32
N ILE A 8 -15.96 6.33 34.97
CA ILE A 8 -14.75 6.83 34.30
C ILE A 8 -14.13 5.71 33.45
N LYS A 9 -14.08 4.46 33.93
CA LYS A 9 -13.68 3.32 33.10
C LYS A 9 -14.61 3.09 31.91
N LEU A 10 -15.92 3.13 32.11
CA LEU A 10 -16.87 2.98 31.00
C LEU A 10 -16.80 4.14 30.00
N CYS A 11 -16.45 5.35 30.45
CA CYS A 11 -16.33 6.51 29.56
C CYS A 11 -14.98 6.56 28.85
N HIS A 12 -13.93 5.96 29.41
CA HIS A 12 -12.63 5.79 28.76
C HIS A 12 -12.68 4.62 27.76
N GLU A 13 -13.26 3.48 28.16
CA GLU A 13 -13.54 2.36 27.24
C GLU A 13 -14.55 2.76 26.14
N GLN A 14 -15.55 3.62 26.41
CA GLN A 14 -16.41 4.17 25.34
C GLN A 14 -15.78 5.32 24.54
N LEU A 15 -14.69 5.94 25.00
CA LEU A 15 -13.93 6.90 24.18
C LEU A 15 -13.00 6.14 23.23
N GLU A 16 -12.38 5.07 23.70
CA GLU A 16 -11.52 4.17 22.90
C GLU A 16 -12.37 3.38 21.88
N ILE A 17 -13.55 2.87 22.28
CA ILE A 17 -14.50 2.21 21.36
C ILE A 17 -15.18 3.21 20.41
N ARG A 18 -15.13 4.53 20.69
CA ARG A 18 -15.58 5.56 19.73
C ARG A 18 -14.48 6.06 18.81
N ARG A 19 -13.20 5.83 19.15
CA ARG A 19 -12.08 5.98 18.22
C ARG A 19 -12.05 4.84 17.21
N ALA A 20 -12.44 3.64 17.63
CA ALA A 20 -12.58 2.45 16.77
C ALA A 20 -13.85 2.44 15.88
N LEU A 21 -14.18 3.55 15.22
CA LEU A 21 -15.10 3.57 14.08
C LEU A 21 -14.28 3.98 12.86
N SER A 22 -13.58 2.97 12.34
CA SER A 22 -12.85 2.96 11.08
C SER A 22 -13.60 3.68 9.95
N ALA A 23 -12.84 4.44 9.18
CA ALA A 23 -13.21 5.34 8.07
C ALA A 23 -13.39 6.82 8.48
N THR A 24 -12.35 7.40 9.07
CA THR A 24 -12.04 8.84 9.00
C THR A 24 -11.53 9.28 7.64
N ARG A 25 -11.09 8.31 6.85
CA ARG A 25 -10.52 8.46 5.51
C ARG A 25 -11.49 7.96 4.44
N MET A 26 -11.43 8.59 3.27
CA MET A 26 -12.13 8.19 2.04
C MET A 26 -11.12 8.05 0.91
N PHE A 27 -11.38 7.11 0.00
CA PHE A 27 -10.53 6.87 -1.18
C PHE A 27 -11.24 7.35 -2.45
N GLU A 28 -10.88 8.53 -2.96
CA GLU A 28 -11.46 9.10 -4.18
C GLU A 28 -10.74 8.55 -5.42
N PRO A 29 -11.45 7.88 -6.35
CA PRO A 29 -10.80 7.25 -7.50
C PRO A 29 -10.47 8.25 -8.62
N HIS A 30 -9.23 8.23 -9.09
CA HIS A 30 -8.71 8.99 -10.22
C HIS A 30 -8.09 8.07 -11.26
N GLN A 31 -8.50 8.19 -12.53
CA GLN A 31 -8.01 7.34 -13.61
C GLN A 31 -6.83 7.98 -14.35
N ILE A 32 -5.72 7.24 -14.48
CA ILE A 32 -4.47 7.68 -15.11
C ILE A 32 -4.44 7.30 -16.60
N ASP A 33 -4.82 6.07 -16.97
CA ASP A 33 -4.89 5.61 -18.37
C ASP A 33 -6.32 5.17 -18.75
N LEU A 34 -6.92 5.89 -19.71
CA LEU A 34 -8.29 5.69 -20.22
C LEU A 34 -8.39 4.70 -21.39
N THR A 35 -7.39 3.87 -21.66
CA THR A 35 -7.45 2.96 -22.80
C THR A 35 -8.37 1.75 -22.59
N THR A 36 -9.68 2.01 -22.67
CA THR A 36 -10.74 1.00 -22.65
C THR A 36 -10.58 -0.04 -23.77
N ARG A 37 -11.15 -1.22 -23.50
CA ARG A 37 -11.15 -2.47 -24.29
C ARG A 37 -11.28 -2.36 -25.82
N ASP A 38 -11.82 -1.27 -26.36
CA ASP A 38 -12.11 -1.10 -27.80
C ASP A 38 -11.07 -0.28 -28.58
N SER A 39 -10.01 0.22 -27.92
CA SER A 39 -8.93 0.95 -28.59
C SER A 39 -7.56 0.68 -27.96
N ILE A 40 -6.76 -0.21 -28.56
CA ILE A 40 -5.29 -0.36 -28.35
C ILE A 40 -4.79 -0.19 -26.90
N GLY A 41 -5.57 -0.65 -25.91
CA GLY A 41 -5.27 -0.41 -24.51
C GLY A 41 -4.16 -1.25 -23.95
N LEU A 42 -3.42 -0.68 -22.99
CA LEU A 42 -2.19 -1.25 -22.46
C LEU A 42 -2.45 -2.51 -21.64
N GLN A 43 -3.63 -2.80 -21.10
CA GLN A 43 -3.85 -4.01 -20.27
C GLN A 43 -2.71 -4.16 -19.24
N ALA A 44 -2.56 -3.12 -18.42
CA ALA A 44 -1.45 -2.98 -17.49
C ALA A 44 -1.52 -4.05 -16.41
N ARG A 45 -0.45 -4.84 -16.26
CA ARG A 45 -0.33 -5.85 -15.19
C ARG A 45 0.51 -5.34 -14.02
N SER A 46 1.45 -4.46 -14.29
CA SER A 46 2.30 -3.84 -13.28
C SER A 46 2.29 -2.34 -13.49
N THR A 47 2.22 -1.61 -12.39
CA THR A 47 2.43 -0.18 -12.25
C THR A 47 3.51 0.06 -11.21
N TYR A 48 4.21 1.18 -11.32
CA TYR A 48 5.20 1.65 -10.34
C TYR A 48 5.26 3.18 -10.31
N ALA A 49 5.25 3.80 -9.13
CA ALA A 49 5.38 5.25 -8.96
C ALA A 49 6.83 5.70 -8.68
N ALA A 50 7.33 6.70 -9.41
CA ALA A 50 8.66 7.29 -9.21
C ALA A 50 8.76 8.68 -9.85
N ASP A 51 9.67 9.54 -9.38
CA ASP A 51 10.05 10.78 -10.11
C ASP A 51 10.94 10.42 -11.30
N ILE A 52 10.34 10.34 -12.49
CA ILE A 52 11.00 9.77 -13.67
C ILE A 52 11.79 10.81 -14.44
N ASP A 53 11.36 12.06 -14.44
CA ASP A 53 12.01 13.11 -15.22
C ASP A 53 12.83 14.11 -14.38
N GLY A 54 12.81 13.95 -13.06
CA GLY A 54 13.60 14.71 -12.09
C GLY A 54 12.98 16.06 -11.74
N ASP A 55 11.67 16.24 -11.96
CA ASP A 55 10.96 17.47 -11.63
C ASP A 55 10.45 17.52 -10.18
N GLY A 56 10.53 16.39 -9.47
CA GLY A 56 10.17 16.23 -8.06
C GLY A 56 8.75 15.70 -7.84
N ASP A 57 7.99 15.45 -8.91
CA ASP A 57 6.64 14.93 -8.88
C ASP A 57 6.66 13.42 -9.14
N LEU A 58 5.81 12.65 -8.44
CA LEU A 58 5.72 11.21 -8.70
C LEU A 58 4.93 10.95 -10.00
N ASP A 59 5.60 10.29 -10.93
CA ASP A 59 5.06 9.78 -12.17
C ASP A 59 4.70 8.30 -12.08
N VAL A 60 4.10 7.75 -13.14
CA VAL A 60 3.69 6.33 -13.17
C VAL A 60 4.28 5.59 -14.37
N PHE A 61 4.96 4.48 -14.13
CA PHE A 61 5.27 3.47 -15.14
C PHE A 61 4.16 2.43 -15.26
N SER A 62 3.98 1.86 -16.45
CA SER A 62 3.09 0.72 -16.63
C SER A 62 3.58 -0.31 -17.65
N ALA A 63 3.34 -1.59 -17.34
CA ALA A 63 3.70 -2.73 -18.18
C ALA A 63 2.45 -3.46 -18.69
N SER A 64 2.36 -3.60 -20.02
CA SER A 64 1.31 -4.34 -20.69
C SER A 64 1.56 -5.85 -20.67
N ARG A 65 0.56 -6.60 -20.17
CA ARG A 65 0.58 -8.05 -20.21
C ARG A 65 0.41 -8.63 -21.62
N THR A 66 -0.34 -7.98 -22.50
CA THR A 66 -0.68 -8.59 -23.81
C THR A 66 0.08 -7.99 -24.96
N GLN A 67 0.50 -6.73 -24.86
CA GLN A 67 1.20 -6.03 -25.92
C GLN A 67 2.71 -5.94 -25.69
N GLY A 68 3.19 -6.18 -24.46
CA GLY A 68 4.61 -6.04 -24.14
C GLY A 68 5.12 -4.61 -24.26
N LEU A 69 4.21 -3.66 -24.09
CA LEU A 69 4.51 -2.24 -24.06
C LEU A 69 4.85 -1.84 -22.63
N VAL A 70 5.89 -1.06 -22.47
CA VAL A 70 6.19 -0.35 -21.22
C VAL A 70 6.05 1.14 -21.48
N ALA A 71 5.26 1.80 -20.66
CA ALA A 71 4.91 3.21 -20.82
C ALA A 71 5.14 4.01 -19.54
N TRP A 72 5.39 5.30 -19.71
CA TRP A 72 5.43 6.30 -18.66
C TRP A 72 4.27 7.29 -18.83
N HIS A 73 3.64 7.65 -17.71
CA HIS A 73 2.58 8.62 -17.56
C HIS A 73 3.08 9.74 -16.64
N GLU A 74 3.30 10.91 -17.23
CA GLU A 74 3.83 12.12 -16.57
C GLU A 74 2.73 12.78 -15.73
N ASN A 75 2.99 13.00 -14.44
CA ASN A 75 2.20 13.78 -13.50
C ASN A 75 2.62 15.25 -13.60
N ILE A 76 1.92 16.02 -14.43
CA ILE A 76 2.40 17.33 -14.90
C ILE A 76 2.30 18.46 -13.87
N ASP A 77 1.71 18.21 -12.71
CA ASP A 77 1.50 19.22 -11.67
C ASP A 77 1.81 18.74 -10.24
N GLY A 78 2.30 17.50 -10.10
CA GLY A 78 2.55 16.88 -8.80
C GLY A 78 1.32 16.69 -7.96
N LYS A 79 0.11 16.78 -8.54
CA LYS A 79 -1.18 16.72 -7.85
C LYS A 79 -2.11 15.67 -8.46
N GLY A 80 -1.54 14.71 -9.18
CA GLY A 80 -2.28 13.66 -9.85
C GLY A 80 -2.93 14.07 -11.17
N THR A 81 -2.56 15.22 -11.76
CA THR A 81 -2.95 15.53 -13.14
C THR A 81 -1.97 14.89 -14.11
N PHE A 82 -2.41 13.83 -14.80
CA PHE A 82 -1.56 13.13 -15.77
C PHE A 82 -1.67 13.67 -17.20
N SER A 83 -0.54 13.68 -17.92
CA SER A 83 -0.47 14.02 -19.33
C SER A 83 -1.32 13.07 -20.18
N ALA A 84 -2.10 13.64 -21.11
CA ALA A 84 -2.87 12.83 -22.07
C ALA A 84 -1.98 12.03 -23.04
N GLN A 85 -0.69 12.36 -23.15
CA GLN A 85 0.27 11.63 -23.96
C GLN A 85 1.13 10.75 -23.07
N ARG A 86 0.97 9.44 -23.16
CA ARG A 86 1.92 8.48 -22.57
C ARG A 86 3.20 8.36 -23.41
N HIS A 87 4.32 8.17 -22.75
CA HIS A 87 5.63 7.98 -23.36
C HIS A 87 5.93 6.49 -23.46
N LEU A 88 6.13 5.97 -24.67
CA LEU A 88 6.47 4.56 -24.86
C LEU A 88 7.97 4.35 -24.68
N ILE A 89 8.33 3.58 -23.65
CA ILE A 89 9.72 3.26 -23.30
C ILE A 89 10.19 2.08 -24.13
N ALA A 90 9.38 1.01 -24.13
CA ALA A 90 9.73 -0.23 -24.81
C ALA A 90 8.51 -0.88 -25.47
N ALA A 91 8.75 -1.54 -26.60
CA ALA A 91 7.82 -2.48 -27.22
C ALA A 91 8.54 -3.81 -27.42
N THR A 92 8.54 -4.66 -26.39
CA THR A 92 9.29 -5.91 -26.40
C THR A 92 8.65 -6.96 -27.31
N GLY A 93 7.37 -6.79 -27.65
CA GLY A 93 6.59 -7.73 -28.45
C GLY A 93 6.21 -9.01 -27.70
N ASN A 94 6.56 -9.11 -26.42
CA ASN A 94 6.15 -10.18 -25.51
C ASN A 94 5.63 -9.59 -24.18
N PRO A 95 4.70 -10.26 -23.51
CA PRO A 95 4.20 -9.86 -22.20
C PRO A 95 5.30 -9.35 -21.26
N ALA A 96 5.13 -8.11 -20.82
CA ALA A 96 5.82 -7.56 -19.66
C ALA A 96 5.09 -8.09 -18.43
N ASP A 97 5.80 -8.78 -17.53
CA ASP A 97 5.13 -9.39 -16.37
C ASP A 97 5.39 -8.63 -15.07
N LEU A 98 6.56 -7.99 -14.94
CA LEU A 98 7.02 -7.32 -13.72
C LEU A 98 7.84 -6.08 -14.08
N LEU A 99 7.63 -4.99 -13.32
CA LEU A 99 8.41 -3.75 -13.38
C LEU A 99 8.88 -3.36 -11.98
N LEU A 100 10.03 -2.71 -11.91
CA LEU A 100 10.53 -1.96 -10.76
C LEU A 100 11.27 -0.72 -11.27
N ALA A 101 11.39 0.31 -10.44
CA ALA A 101 12.33 1.39 -10.68
C ALA A 101 13.36 1.48 -9.55
N ALA A 102 14.61 1.72 -9.91
CA ALA A 102 15.74 1.92 -9.00
C ALA A 102 16.86 2.64 -9.74
N ASP A 103 17.63 3.47 -9.07
CA ASP A 103 18.88 4.03 -9.62
C ASP A 103 19.92 2.91 -9.69
N LEU A 104 20.17 2.36 -10.88
CA LEU A 104 21.08 1.22 -11.06
C LEU A 104 22.49 1.62 -11.45
N ASP A 105 22.72 2.85 -11.91
CA ASP A 105 24.05 3.32 -12.32
C ASP A 105 24.63 4.44 -11.45
N GLY A 106 23.90 4.83 -10.40
CA GLY A 106 24.33 5.73 -9.35
C GLY A 106 24.23 7.21 -9.75
N ASP A 107 23.41 7.54 -10.74
CA ASP A 107 23.23 8.91 -11.24
C ASP A 107 22.09 9.68 -10.57
N ASN A 108 21.34 9.03 -9.67
CA ASN A 108 20.13 9.49 -8.98
C ASN A 108 18.90 9.68 -9.88
N ALA A 109 18.89 9.13 -11.09
CA ALA A 109 17.69 8.96 -11.88
C ALA A 109 17.17 7.52 -11.74
N PRO A 110 15.88 7.29 -11.43
CA PRO A 110 15.37 5.93 -11.33
C PRO A 110 15.34 5.29 -12.71
N ASP A 111 16.09 4.21 -12.87
CA ASP A 111 16.08 3.35 -14.05
C ASP A 111 14.92 2.36 -13.99
N LEU A 112 14.53 1.86 -15.17
CA LEU A 112 13.44 0.90 -15.26
C LEU A 112 13.97 -0.53 -15.39
N ILE A 113 13.65 -1.39 -14.42
CA ILE A 113 13.87 -2.83 -14.50
C ILE A 113 12.64 -3.52 -15.09
N TYR A 114 12.89 -4.40 -16.05
CA TYR A 114 11.89 -5.19 -16.76
C TYR A 114 12.22 -6.67 -16.67
N ALA A 115 11.22 -7.46 -16.27
CA ALA A 115 11.29 -8.91 -16.35
C ALA A 115 10.10 -9.52 -17.11
N SER A 116 10.42 -10.52 -17.94
CA SER A 116 9.43 -11.30 -18.69
C SER A 116 9.54 -12.78 -18.32
N SER A 117 8.47 -13.32 -17.74
CA SER A 117 8.36 -14.75 -17.42
C SER A 117 8.34 -15.61 -18.69
N ARG A 118 7.83 -15.04 -19.79
CA ARG A 118 7.65 -15.73 -21.08
C ARG A 118 8.94 -15.79 -21.90
N GLU A 119 9.70 -14.70 -21.91
CA GLU A 119 11.02 -14.69 -22.56
C GLU A 119 12.11 -15.29 -21.69
N GLY A 120 11.91 -15.30 -20.37
CA GLY A 120 12.94 -15.61 -19.39
C GLY A 120 14.06 -14.57 -19.35
N LYS A 121 13.69 -13.32 -19.62
CA LYS A 121 14.60 -12.20 -19.78
C LYS A 121 14.45 -11.20 -18.64
N ILE A 122 15.58 -10.75 -18.12
CA ILE A 122 15.70 -9.61 -17.21
C ILE A 122 16.55 -8.56 -17.94
N ALA A 123 16.07 -7.33 -17.99
CA ALA A 123 16.79 -6.21 -18.57
C ALA A 123 16.43 -4.92 -17.84
N TRP A 124 17.28 -3.92 -17.97
CA TRP A 124 16.97 -2.57 -17.50
C TRP A 124 17.08 -1.56 -18.64
N TYR A 125 16.47 -0.40 -18.45
CA TYR A 125 16.52 0.74 -19.35
C TYR A 125 17.03 1.93 -18.55
N GLU A 126 18.17 2.46 -18.96
CA GLU A 126 18.82 3.61 -18.33
C GLU A 126 17.94 4.84 -18.53
N ASN A 127 17.64 5.54 -17.45
CA ASN A 127 16.94 6.80 -17.48
C ASN A 127 17.94 7.92 -17.78
N LEU A 128 17.92 8.41 -19.01
CA LEU A 128 18.80 9.47 -19.49
C LEU A 128 18.34 10.88 -19.04
N GLY A 129 17.32 10.93 -18.18
CA GLY A 129 16.66 12.13 -17.69
C GLY A 129 15.62 12.70 -18.66
N ALA A 130 14.81 13.63 -18.14
CA ALA A 130 13.75 14.30 -18.89
C ALA A 130 12.81 13.32 -19.64
N GLY A 131 12.54 12.16 -19.03
CA GLY A 131 11.64 11.16 -19.57
C GLY A 131 12.17 10.41 -20.80
N THR A 132 13.49 10.34 -20.96
CA THR A 132 14.13 9.61 -22.07
C THR A 132 14.89 8.39 -21.56
N PHE A 133 14.75 7.26 -22.26
CA PHE A 133 15.35 5.99 -21.86
C PHE A 133 16.29 5.44 -22.93
N SER A 134 17.31 4.69 -22.51
CA SER A 134 18.23 3.97 -23.38
C SER A 134 17.59 2.75 -24.04
N ASP A 135 18.36 2.06 -24.90
CA ASP A 135 18.00 0.71 -25.35
C ASP A 135 18.20 -0.31 -24.22
N ALA A 136 17.43 -1.41 -24.22
CA ALA A 136 17.49 -2.41 -23.15
C ALA A 136 18.91 -2.99 -22.90
N HIS A 137 19.39 -2.86 -21.66
CA HIS A 137 20.57 -3.50 -21.14
C HIS A 137 20.17 -4.87 -20.56
N VAL A 138 20.66 -5.96 -21.16
CA VAL A 138 20.25 -7.31 -20.75
C VAL A 138 21.07 -7.79 -19.56
N ILE A 139 20.39 -8.13 -18.46
CA ILE A 139 20.97 -8.73 -17.26
C ILE A 139 21.10 -10.25 -17.46
N ASP A 140 19.99 -10.91 -17.79
CA ASP A 140 19.97 -12.34 -18.09
C ASP A 140 18.86 -12.75 -19.07
N THR A 141 19.01 -13.91 -19.71
CA THR A 141 18.08 -14.55 -20.64
C THR A 141 17.80 -16.03 -20.32
N VAL A 142 18.34 -16.57 -19.21
CA VAL A 142 18.09 -17.98 -18.82
C VAL A 142 17.09 -18.16 -17.69
N ALA A 143 16.54 -17.08 -17.15
CA ALA A 143 15.65 -17.14 -16.00
C ALA A 143 14.28 -17.73 -16.36
N THR A 144 14.07 -19.03 -16.14
CA THR A 144 12.82 -19.68 -16.55
C THR A 144 11.67 -19.42 -15.57
N SER A 145 10.56 -18.89 -16.07
CA SER A 145 9.34 -18.65 -15.27
C SER A 145 9.57 -17.79 -14.02
N LEU A 146 10.19 -16.62 -14.23
CA LEU A 146 10.27 -15.53 -13.25
C LEU A 146 8.87 -15.15 -12.76
N ILE A 147 8.71 -15.07 -11.43
CA ILE A 147 7.44 -14.70 -10.79
C ILE A 147 7.55 -13.39 -10.00
N SER A 148 8.72 -13.11 -9.41
CA SER A 148 8.96 -11.90 -8.62
C SER A 148 10.38 -11.41 -8.86
N ILE A 149 10.51 -10.08 -8.84
CA ILE A 149 11.77 -9.33 -8.85
C ILE A 149 11.74 -8.37 -7.66
N ALA A 150 12.91 -8.05 -7.11
CA ALA A 150 13.11 -7.04 -6.07
C ALA A 150 14.50 -6.39 -6.28
N THR A 151 14.76 -5.27 -5.63
CA THR A 151 16.07 -4.61 -5.59
C THR A 151 16.56 -4.45 -4.16
N GLY A 152 17.87 -4.33 -3.99
CA GLY A 152 18.52 -4.06 -2.70
C GLY A 152 20.05 -4.14 -2.85
N ASP A 153 20.78 -3.36 -2.07
CA ASP A 153 22.26 -3.39 -2.05
C ASP A 153 22.72 -4.59 -1.19
N ILE A 154 22.88 -5.76 -1.82
CA ILE A 154 23.08 -7.05 -1.13
C ILE A 154 24.53 -7.22 -0.68
N ASP A 155 25.48 -6.58 -1.35
CA ASP A 155 26.89 -6.64 -1.01
C ASP A 155 27.48 -5.34 -0.41
N ALA A 156 26.60 -4.40 -0.06
CA ALA A 156 26.90 -3.15 0.63
C ALA A 156 27.91 -2.26 -0.11
N ASP A 157 27.94 -2.33 -1.44
CA ASP A 157 28.83 -1.54 -2.28
C ASP A 157 28.24 -0.19 -2.70
N GLY A 158 26.94 0.01 -2.45
CA GLY A 158 26.18 1.23 -2.70
C GLY A 158 25.35 1.20 -3.98
N ASP A 159 25.46 0.14 -4.79
CA ASP A 159 24.73 -0.02 -6.04
C ASP A 159 23.57 -1.04 -5.81
N PRO A 160 22.30 -0.69 -6.13
CA PRO A 160 21.20 -1.64 -5.95
C PRO A 160 21.34 -2.86 -6.86
N ASP A 161 21.33 -4.05 -6.27
CA ASP A 161 21.32 -5.32 -6.98
C ASP A 161 19.91 -5.74 -7.39
N VAL A 162 19.82 -6.75 -8.27
CA VAL A 162 18.55 -7.33 -8.71
C VAL A 162 18.36 -8.73 -8.15
N LEU A 163 17.30 -8.92 -7.36
CA LEU A 163 16.87 -10.20 -6.82
C LEU A 163 15.73 -10.80 -7.62
N VAL A 164 15.70 -12.13 -7.74
CA VAL A 164 14.68 -12.85 -8.51
C VAL A 164 14.19 -14.13 -7.83
N ALA A 165 12.89 -14.38 -7.99
CA ALA A 165 12.25 -15.66 -7.70
C ALA A 165 11.80 -16.33 -9.01
N ALA A 166 12.35 -17.51 -9.28
CA ALA A 166 12.04 -18.31 -10.46
C ALA A 166 11.29 -19.59 -10.07
N SER A 167 10.01 -19.66 -10.43
CA SER A 167 9.17 -20.83 -10.12
C SER A 167 9.49 -22.06 -10.97
N GLY A 168 10.09 -21.87 -12.15
CA GLY A 168 10.35 -22.93 -13.13
C GLY A 168 11.40 -23.92 -12.67
N ASP A 169 12.42 -23.44 -11.96
CA ASP A 169 13.54 -24.22 -11.44
C ASP A 169 13.70 -24.14 -9.90
N ASN A 170 12.77 -23.47 -9.21
CA ASN A 170 12.71 -23.31 -7.74
C ASN A 170 13.82 -22.42 -7.16
N THR A 171 14.32 -21.49 -7.97
CA THR A 171 15.50 -20.69 -7.65
C THR A 171 15.14 -19.36 -7.01
N ILE A 172 15.85 -19.01 -5.94
CA ILE A 172 16.04 -17.63 -5.48
C ILE A 172 17.48 -17.25 -5.80
N ALA A 173 17.68 -16.15 -6.51
CA ALA A 173 18.98 -15.69 -6.96
C ALA A 173 19.06 -14.17 -6.99
N TRP A 174 20.28 -13.64 -7.06
CA TRP A 174 20.54 -12.22 -7.27
C TRP A 174 21.60 -12.02 -8.35
N TYR A 175 21.68 -10.80 -8.87
CA TYR A 175 22.66 -10.35 -9.85
C TYR A 175 23.33 -9.09 -9.29
N GLU A 176 24.61 -9.23 -8.95
CA GLU A 176 25.49 -8.14 -8.52
C GLU A 176 25.51 -7.03 -9.56
N ASN A 177 25.31 -5.80 -9.13
CA ASN A 177 25.34 -4.61 -9.95
C ASN A 177 26.53 -3.73 -9.57
N GLY A 178 27.56 -3.63 -10.41
CA GLY A 178 28.68 -2.72 -10.17
C GLY A 178 28.52 -1.39 -10.92
N GLY A 179 27.46 -0.63 -10.63
CA GLY A 179 27.13 0.66 -11.25
C GLY A 179 26.68 0.54 -12.71
N GLY A 180 25.57 -0.17 -12.94
CA GLY A 180 24.96 -0.42 -14.25
C GLY A 180 25.56 -1.63 -15.00
N SER A 181 26.57 -2.28 -14.42
CA SER A 181 27.22 -3.47 -14.99
C SER A 181 26.93 -4.71 -14.15
N PHE A 182 26.06 -5.57 -14.67
CA PHE A 182 25.62 -6.77 -13.94
C PHE A 182 26.56 -7.97 -14.09
N GLY A 183 26.79 -8.65 -12.97
CA GLY A 183 27.51 -9.91 -12.85
C GLY A 183 26.71 -11.12 -13.33
N THR A 184 27.26 -12.32 -13.09
CA THR A 184 26.53 -13.57 -13.33
C THR A 184 25.57 -13.88 -12.20
N GLN A 185 24.51 -14.64 -12.49
CA GLN A 185 23.56 -15.13 -11.49
C GLN A 185 24.27 -15.77 -10.28
N GLN A 186 23.94 -15.27 -9.09
CA GLN A 186 24.34 -15.84 -7.80
C GLN A 186 23.14 -16.54 -7.17
N VAL A 187 23.22 -17.85 -6.98
CA VAL A 187 22.11 -18.65 -6.44
C VAL A 187 22.15 -18.65 -4.92
N VAL A 188 21.08 -18.13 -4.30
CA VAL A 188 20.85 -18.21 -2.85
C VAL A 188 20.33 -19.60 -2.50
N THR A 189 19.36 -20.10 -3.26
CA THR A 189 18.81 -21.45 -3.11
C THR A 189 18.16 -21.94 -4.39
N ASP A 190 18.19 -23.24 -4.64
CA ASP A 190 17.45 -23.94 -5.70
C ASP A 190 16.40 -24.90 -5.11
N GLN A 191 16.09 -24.75 -3.81
CA GLN A 191 15.18 -25.62 -3.06
C GLN A 191 13.85 -24.94 -2.71
N ALA A 192 13.60 -23.71 -3.17
CA ALA A 192 12.36 -22.97 -2.93
C ALA A 192 11.26 -23.44 -3.89
N ILE A 193 10.62 -24.58 -3.58
CA ILE A 193 9.72 -25.27 -4.51
C ILE A 193 8.58 -24.34 -4.94
N ARG A 194 8.50 -24.03 -6.24
CA ARG A 194 7.58 -23.04 -6.81
C ARG A 194 7.69 -21.69 -6.08
N ALA A 195 8.90 -21.11 -6.09
CA ALA A 195 9.19 -19.78 -5.59
C ALA A 195 8.23 -18.75 -6.20
N MET A 196 7.56 -17.97 -5.33
CA MET A 196 6.53 -17.00 -5.72
C MET A 196 6.95 -15.57 -5.43
N SER A 197 7.71 -15.33 -4.37
CA SER A 197 8.14 -14.00 -3.95
C SER A 197 9.56 -14.02 -3.41
N VAL A 198 10.29 -12.95 -3.68
CA VAL A 198 11.56 -12.60 -3.04
C VAL A 198 11.53 -11.13 -2.65
N THR A 199 12.00 -10.83 -1.46
CA THR A 199 12.24 -9.47 -0.94
C THR A 199 13.52 -9.49 -0.11
N SER A 200 14.03 -8.31 0.25
CA SER A 200 15.23 -8.14 1.07
C SER A 200 14.97 -7.17 2.22
N ALA A 201 15.57 -7.45 3.38
CA ALA A 201 15.47 -6.65 4.61
C ALA A 201 16.52 -7.14 5.62
N ASP A 202 16.98 -6.28 6.52
CA ASP A 202 17.83 -6.66 7.66
C ASP A 202 16.94 -7.31 8.76
N LEU A 203 16.81 -8.64 8.75
CA LEU A 203 15.85 -9.37 9.61
C LEU A 203 16.45 -9.75 10.97
N ASP A 204 17.77 -9.72 11.10
CA ASP A 204 18.46 -9.95 12.37
C ASP A 204 19.24 -8.73 12.90
N HIS A 205 18.96 -7.56 12.33
CA HIS A 205 19.36 -6.26 12.82
C HIS A 205 20.90 -6.11 12.94
N ASP A 206 21.63 -6.80 12.05
CA ASP A 206 23.10 -6.79 12.00
C ASP A 206 23.66 -5.76 11.02
N GLY A 207 22.79 -5.14 10.21
CA GLY A 207 23.10 -4.10 9.24
C GLY A 207 23.22 -4.58 7.80
N ASP A 208 23.13 -5.90 7.56
CA ASP A 208 23.23 -6.50 6.23
C ASP A 208 21.84 -6.88 5.70
N LEU A 209 21.61 -6.73 4.39
CA LEU A 209 20.32 -7.13 3.81
C LEU A 209 20.23 -8.67 3.68
N ASP A 210 19.26 -9.26 4.36
CA ASP A 210 18.89 -10.67 4.23
C ASP A 210 17.88 -10.89 3.10
N ILE A 211 17.68 -12.17 2.72
CA ILE A 211 16.65 -12.54 1.73
C ILE A 211 15.45 -13.17 2.42
N LEU A 212 14.26 -12.64 2.15
CA LEU A 212 12.98 -13.23 2.52
C LEU A 212 12.30 -13.83 1.29
N ALA A 213 11.80 -15.06 1.40
CA ALA A 213 11.20 -15.79 0.29
C ALA A 213 9.91 -16.54 0.67
N ALA A 214 8.95 -16.52 -0.26
CA ALA A 214 7.74 -17.33 -0.20
C ALA A 214 7.74 -18.39 -1.31
N SER A 215 7.47 -19.64 -0.94
CA SER A 215 7.45 -20.77 -1.87
C SER A 215 6.17 -21.59 -1.73
N ALA A 216 5.42 -21.65 -2.82
CA ALA A 216 4.05 -22.18 -2.80
C ALA A 216 3.97 -23.69 -3.03
N GLY A 217 5.07 -24.33 -3.42
CA GLY A 217 5.15 -25.76 -3.69
C GLY A 217 5.49 -26.60 -2.47
N ASP A 218 6.24 -26.02 -1.52
CA ASP A 218 6.53 -26.59 -0.20
C ASP A 218 5.86 -25.82 0.94
N ASP A 219 4.95 -24.89 0.62
CA ASP A 219 4.10 -24.12 1.54
C ASP A 219 4.90 -23.36 2.62
N ALA A 220 6.00 -22.74 2.23
CA ALA A 220 6.97 -22.22 3.19
C ALA A 220 7.24 -20.72 3.05
N LEU A 221 7.45 -20.10 4.21
CA LEU A 221 8.09 -18.80 4.37
C LEU A 221 9.45 -19.03 5.00
N ALA A 222 10.49 -18.53 4.35
CA ALA A 222 11.86 -18.72 4.79
C ALA A 222 12.69 -17.48 4.54
N TRP A 223 13.72 -17.30 5.36
CA TRP A 223 14.74 -16.30 5.13
C TRP A 223 16.14 -16.91 5.08
N TYR A 224 17.09 -16.16 4.53
CA TYR A 224 18.48 -16.54 4.34
C TYR A 224 19.35 -15.38 4.81
N GLU A 225 20.11 -15.63 5.87
CA GLU A 225 21.00 -14.64 6.51
C GLU A 225 22.18 -14.31 5.59
N ASN A 226 22.45 -13.02 5.39
CA ASN A 226 23.64 -12.54 4.70
C ASN A 226 24.82 -12.48 5.67
N LEU A 227 25.59 -13.57 5.74
CA LEU A 227 26.54 -13.80 6.83
C LEU A 227 27.74 -12.83 6.90
N ASP A 228 27.96 -12.06 5.83
CA ASP A 228 29.14 -11.20 5.69
C ASP A 228 28.86 -9.84 5.05
N GLY A 229 27.59 -9.50 4.79
CA GLY A 229 27.20 -8.28 4.08
C GLY A 229 27.76 -8.19 2.67
N SER A 230 28.18 -9.30 2.07
CA SER A 230 28.76 -9.37 0.72
C SER A 230 28.05 -10.41 -0.16
N GLY A 231 26.83 -10.79 0.23
CA GLY A 231 26.00 -11.77 -0.48
C GLY A 231 26.37 -13.23 -0.21
N THR A 232 27.10 -13.53 0.88
CA THR A 232 27.33 -14.92 1.32
C THR A 232 26.18 -15.40 2.20
N PHE A 233 25.20 -16.07 1.61
CA PHE A 233 24.02 -16.53 2.33
C PHE A 233 24.21 -17.83 3.11
N GLY A 234 23.62 -17.87 4.30
CA GLY A 234 23.56 -19.03 5.19
C GLY A 234 22.53 -20.09 4.80
N ASP A 235 22.37 -21.08 5.68
CA ASP A 235 21.34 -22.11 5.52
C ASP A 235 19.93 -21.51 5.64
N ARG A 236 18.97 -22.14 4.94
CA ARG A 236 17.54 -21.78 5.00
C ARG A 236 17.01 -21.75 6.44
N LYS A 237 16.51 -20.60 6.89
CA LYS A 237 15.80 -20.43 8.16
C LYS A 237 14.29 -20.38 7.91
N LEU A 238 13.53 -21.29 8.52
CA LEU A 238 12.08 -21.39 8.32
C LEU A 238 11.32 -20.49 9.30
N ILE A 239 10.42 -19.66 8.76
CA ILE A 239 9.46 -18.86 9.53
C ILE A 239 8.17 -19.66 9.70
N ALA A 240 7.68 -20.25 8.61
CA ALA A 240 6.46 -21.04 8.61
C ALA A 240 6.52 -22.22 7.62
N THR A 241 5.82 -23.31 7.98
CA THR A 241 5.72 -24.56 7.21
C THR A 241 4.24 -24.96 7.00
N PRO A 242 3.93 -25.91 6.10
CA PRO A 242 2.56 -26.38 5.86
C PRO A 242 1.81 -26.82 7.13
N ASP A 243 2.52 -27.30 8.15
CA ASP A 243 1.97 -27.73 9.44
C ASP A 243 1.38 -26.55 10.26
N LEU A 244 1.79 -25.32 9.93
CA LEU A 244 1.41 -24.05 10.55
C LEU A 244 0.29 -23.32 9.77
N ALA A 245 -0.41 -24.03 8.88
CA ALA A 245 -1.63 -23.61 8.20
C ALA A 245 -1.48 -22.48 7.16
N LEU A 246 -0.26 -22.26 6.63
CA LEU A 246 -0.11 -21.59 5.33
C LEU A 246 -0.29 -22.63 4.23
N SER A 247 -1.16 -22.34 3.26
CA SER A 247 -1.31 -23.17 2.06
C SER A 247 -0.99 -22.30 0.86
N HIS A 248 0.12 -22.61 0.20
CA HIS A 248 0.65 -21.93 -0.98
C HIS A 248 1.03 -20.48 -0.67
N ALA A 249 2.10 -20.31 0.11
CA ALA A 249 2.68 -18.99 0.39
C ALA A 249 2.97 -18.26 -0.93
N ASN A 250 2.47 -17.03 -1.08
CA ASN A 250 2.53 -16.29 -2.34
C ASN A 250 3.50 -15.11 -2.27
N PHE A 251 3.31 -14.26 -1.28
CA PHE A 251 4.06 -13.04 -1.08
C PHE A 251 4.46 -12.91 0.39
N ALA A 252 5.61 -12.27 0.62
CA ALA A 252 6.10 -11.92 1.94
C ALA A 252 6.89 -10.61 1.89
N SER A 253 6.67 -9.77 2.88
CA SER A 253 7.38 -8.51 3.12
C SER A 253 7.75 -8.38 4.58
N ALA A 254 8.68 -7.47 4.88
CA ALA A 254 9.12 -7.17 6.23
C ALA A 254 8.72 -5.74 6.62
N ALA A 255 8.26 -5.55 7.87
CA ALA A 255 7.86 -4.27 8.44
C ALA A 255 7.78 -4.38 9.97
N ASP A 256 8.05 -3.30 10.71
CA ASP A 256 7.83 -3.23 12.16
C ASP A 256 6.34 -3.03 12.46
N LEU A 257 5.60 -4.12 12.70
CA LEU A 257 4.13 -4.09 12.82
C LEU A 257 3.66 -3.89 14.27
N ASP A 258 4.55 -3.99 15.26
CA ASP A 258 4.20 -3.79 16.67
C ASP A 258 5.00 -2.68 17.38
N GLY A 259 5.78 -1.93 16.61
CA GLY A 259 6.44 -0.70 17.01
C GLY A 259 7.59 -0.93 18.00
N ASP A 260 8.14 -2.14 18.05
CA ASP A 260 9.24 -2.49 18.95
C ASP A 260 10.63 -2.26 18.34
N GLY A 261 10.68 -1.97 17.04
CA GLY A 261 11.88 -1.66 16.27
C GLY A 261 12.47 -2.86 15.52
N ASP A 262 11.92 -4.06 15.70
CA ASP A 262 12.34 -5.26 15.00
C ASP A 262 11.45 -5.48 13.76
N LEU A 263 12.04 -5.88 12.62
CA LEU A 263 11.25 -6.15 11.42
C LEU A 263 10.50 -7.48 11.56
N ASP A 264 9.18 -7.41 11.53
CA ASP A 264 8.26 -8.56 11.45
C ASP A 264 8.05 -9.01 10.02
N VAL A 265 7.45 -10.19 9.83
CA VAL A 265 7.11 -10.70 8.50
C VAL A 265 5.61 -10.74 8.27
N LEU A 266 5.16 -10.00 7.26
CA LEU A 266 3.80 -10.01 6.73
C LEU A 266 3.73 -10.92 5.50
N ALA A 267 2.73 -11.80 5.44
CA ALA A 267 2.62 -12.76 4.36
C ALA A 267 1.18 -13.13 4.00
N ASN A 268 1.00 -13.56 2.76
CA ASN A 268 -0.26 -14.10 2.27
C ASN A 268 -0.11 -15.53 1.71
N SER A 269 -1.24 -16.24 1.64
CA SER A 269 -1.29 -17.60 1.08
C SER A 269 -2.59 -17.85 0.33
N TYR A 270 -2.55 -18.67 -0.74
CA TYR A 270 -3.72 -19.06 -1.53
C TYR A 270 -4.02 -20.57 -1.43
N GLY A 271 -4.73 -20.97 -0.38
CA GLY A 271 -5.19 -22.34 -0.23
C GLY A 271 -6.46 -22.62 -1.04
N SER A 272 -6.64 -23.88 -1.46
CA SER A 272 -7.87 -24.36 -2.11
C SER A 272 -9.16 -24.22 -1.29
N HIS A 273 -9.05 -23.89 0.00
CA HIS A 273 -10.18 -23.76 0.93
C HIS A 273 -10.10 -22.52 1.85
N ASP A 274 -8.96 -21.84 1.93
CA ASP A 274 -8.80 -20.61 2.71
C ASP A 274 -7.58 -19.82 2.16
N SER A 275 -7.80 -18.56 1.77
CA SER A 275 -6.71 -17.62 1.49
C SER A 275 -6.59 -16.69 2.67
N THR A 276 -5.37 -16.43 3.08
CA THR A 276 -5.11 -15.84 4.40
C THR A 276 -4.06 -14.76 4.29
N VAL A 277 -4.23 -13.72 5.10
CA VAL A 277 -3.17 -12.77 5.43
C VAL A 277 -2.78 -12.99 6.88
N SER A 278 -1.49 -13.03 7.15
CA SER A 278 -0.94 -13.33 8.47
C SER A 278 0.40 -12.63 8.65
N TRP A 279 0.74 -12.33 9.89
CA TRP A 279 2.05 -11.81 10.25
C TRP A 279 2.74 -12.68 11.30
N TYR A 280 4.04 -12.49 11.44
CA TYR A 280 4.94 -13.25 12.30
C TYR A 280 5.88 -12.27 13.01
N GLU A 281 5.69 -12.14 14.32
CA GLU A 281 6.47 -11.26 15.20
C GLU A 281 7.94 -11.71 15.28
N ASN A 282 8.89 -10.81 15.10
CA ASN A 282 10.32 -11.07 15.30
C ASN A 282 10.68 -10.86 16.78
N LEU A 283 10.56 -11.93 17.57
CA LEU A 283 10.52 -11.85 19.03
C LEU A 283 11.80 -11.34 19.72
N ASP A 284 12.92 -11.32 18.99
CA ASP A 284 14.22 -10.98 19.54
C ASP A 284 15.05 -10.05 18.66
N GLY A 285 14.51 -9.58 17.54
CA GLY A 285 15.24 -8.77 16.55
C GLY A 285 16.41 -9.50 15.91
N GLN A 286 16.47 -10.84 16.02
CA GLN A 286 17.56 -11.68 15.49
C GLN A 286 17.00 -12.78 14.56
N GLY A 287 15.78 -12.57 14.07
CA GLY A 287 15.05 -13.47 13.18
C GLY A 287 14.48 -14.70 13.87
N THR A 288 14.22 -14.65 15.18
CA THR A 288 13.42 -15.66 15.89
C THR A 288 11.94 -15.32 15.83
N PHE A 289 11.27 -15.84 14.79
CA PHE A 289 9.85 -15.54 14.57
C PHE A 289 8.89 -16.33 15.49
N GLY A 290 7.87 -15.62 15.98
CA GLY A 290 6.80 -16.13 16.81
C GLY A 290 5.75 -16.94 16.06
N PRO A 291 4.68 -17.37 16.77
CA PRO A 291 3.58 -18.07 16.14
C PRO A 291 2.82 -17.16 15.17
N ARG A 292 2.27 -17.76 14.12
CA ARG A 292 1.40 -17.09 13.15
C ARG A 292 0.27 -16.29 13.83
N GLN A 293 0.19 -15.01 13.51
CA GLN A 293 -0.94 -14.13 13.83
C GLN A 293 -1.79 -13.91 12.59
N GLN A 294 -3.06 -14.29 12.62
CA GLN A 294 -3.91 -14.26 11.44
C GLN A 294 -4.79 -13.02 11.41
N LEU A 295 -4.65 -12.21 10.34
CA LEU A 295 -5.39 -10.98 10.13
C LEU A 295 -6.72 -11.23 9.39
N MET A 296 -6.71 -12.16 8.43
CA MET A 296 -7.87 -12.41 7.57
C MET A 296 -8.08 -13.91 7.26
N THR A 297 -9.35 -14.34 7.31
CA THR A 297 -9.86 -15.67 6.88
C THR A 297 -11.14 -15.51 6.06
N GLY A 298 -11.41 -16.43 5.13
CA GLY A 298 -12.79 -16.74 4.73
C GLY A 298 -13.65 -15.64 4.07
N LEU A 299 -13.04 -14.53 3.62
CA LEU A 299 -13.75 -13.49 2.85
C LEU A 299 -13.99 -13.90 1.39
N PHE A 300 -13.29 -14.93 0.91
CA PHE A 300 -13.22 -15.26 -0.51
C PHE A 300 -14.05 -16.51 -0.84
N ARG A 301 -15.38 -16.37 -0.82
CA ARG A 301 -16.33 -17.51 -0.94
C ARG A 301 -16.50 -18.05 -2.38
N HIS A 302 -15.85 -17.47 -3.37
CA HIS A 302 -16.01 -17.84 -4.78
C HIS A 302 -14.70 -17.78 -5.55
N GLY A 303 -14.28 -18.89 -6.17
CA GLY A 303 -13.13 -18.91 -7.08
C GLY A 303 -11.78 -18.87 -6.35
N ARG A 304 -10.69 -19.14 -7.08
CA ARG A 304 -9.32 -19.14 -6.52
C ARG A 304 -8.95 -17.69 -6.17
N PRO A 305 -8.92 -17.28 -4.89
CA PRO A 305 -8.52 -15.93 -4.54
C PRO A 305 -7.04 -15.80 -4.89
N ARG A 306 -6.68 -14.72 -5.57
CA ARG A 306 -5.29 -14.32 -5.77
C ARG A 306 -5.11 -13.05 -4.96
N ILE A 307 -4.54 -13.22 -3.77
CA ILE A 307 -3.97 -12.09 -3.06
C ILE A 307 -2.56 -12.00 -3.63
N ASP A 308 -2.34 -11.10 -4.58
CA ASP A 308 -1.03 -10.96 -5.22
C ASP A 308 -0.13 -10.04 -4.37
N THR A 309 -0.70 -9.08 -3.63
CA THR A 309 0.04 -8.13 -2.79
C THR A 309 -0.58 -7.96 -1.40
N VAL A 310 0.26 -7.83 -0.39
CA VAL A 310 -0.09 -7.33 0.95
C VAL A 310 0.96 -6.31 1.35
N LEU A 311 0.55 -5.13 1.80
CA LEU A 311 1.44 -4.01 2.13
C LEU A 311 1.20 -3.56 3.57
N ALA A 312 2.26 -3.01 4.18
CA ALA A 312 2.21 -2.34 5.46
C ALA A 312 2.45 -0.84 5.25
N ALA A 313 1.58 0.01 5.78
CA ALA A 313 1.65 1.46 5.63
C ALA A 313 0.79 2.15 6.70
N ASP A 314 1.13 3.38 7.07
CA ASP A 314 0.32 4.22 7.98
C ASP A 314 -0.76 4.97 7.18
N LEU A 315 -1.95 4.38 7.02
CA LEU A 315 -2.99 4.94 6.13
C LEU A 315 -3.82 6.03 6.79
N ASP A 316 -3.92 6.06 8.11
CA ASP A 316 -4.68 7.08 8.82
C ASP A 316 -3.80 8.16 9.48
N SER A 317 -2.47 8.05 9.30
CA SER A 317 -1.46 8.99 9.78
C SER A 317 -1.39 9.08 11.30
N ASP A 318 -1.69 7.98 12.00
CA ASP A 318 -1.63 7.92 13.45
C ASP A 318 -0.24 7.51 13.99
N GLY A 319 0.67 7.15 13.08
CA GLY A 319 2.07 6.81 13.34
C GLY A 319 2.32 5.31 13.49
N ASP A 320 1.32 4.46 13.28
CA ASP A 320 1.50 3.01 13.22
C ASP A 320 1.29 2.42 11.83
N LEU A 321 1.92 1.26 11.58
CA LEU A 321 1.76 0.56 10.31
C LEU A 321 0.52 -0.32 10.34
N ASP A 322 -0.42 -0.01 9.46
CA ASP A 322 -1.58 -0.81 9.15
C ASP A 322 -1.27 -1.86 8.09
N VAL A 323 -2.23 -2.75 7.83
CA VAL A 323 -2.15 -3.73 6.75
C VAL A 323 -3.22 -3.48 5.69
N VAL A 324 -2.78 -3.39 4.43
CA VAL A 324 -3.65 -3.27 3.26
C VAL A 324 -3.57 -4.53 2.42
N THR A 325 -4.73 -5.07 2.06
CA THR A 325 -4.82 -6.28 1.24
C THR A 325 -5.73 -6.06 0.05
N ALA A 326 -5.24 -6.36 -1.15
CA ALA A 326 -6.05 -6.40 -2.37
C ALA A 326 -6.58 -7.83 -2.63
N ASP A 327 -7.88 -7.95 -2.85
CA ASP A 327 -8.53 -9.14 -3.37
C ASP A 327 -8.99 -8.92 -4.80
N GLU A 328 -8.15 -9.41 -5.72
CA GLU A 328 -8.36 -9.26 -7.15
C GLU A 328 -9.65 -9.90 -7.66
N PHE A 329 -10.14 -10.97 -7.01
CA PHE A 329 -11.25 -11.74 -7.54
C PHE A 329 -12.61 -11.13 -7.19
N ASN A 330 -12.73 -10.53 -5.99
CA ASN A 330 -13.97 -9.86 -5.58
C ASN A 330 -13.89 -8.34 -5.71
N HIS A 331 -12.75 -7.78 -6.15
CA HIS A 331 -12.53 -6.35 -6.38
C HIS A 331 -12.66 -5.51 -5.10
N TYR A 332 -12.19 -6.08 -3.98
CA TYR A 332 -12.16 -5.39 -2.69
C TYR A 332 -10.72 -5.19 -2.26
N THR A 333 -10.46 -3.99 -1.75
CA THR A 333 -9.30 -3.76 -0.88
C THR A 333 -9.78 -3.70 0.54
N PHE A 334 -9.03 -4.35 1.42
CA PHE A 334 -9.28 -4.36 2.85
C PHE A 334 -8.18 -3.61 3.57
N TRP A 335 -8.59 -2.77 4.51
CA TRP A 335 -7.73 -2.13 5.48
C TRP A 335 -7.91 -2.82 6.83
N ASN A 336 -6.79 -3.20 7.44
CA ASN A 336 -6.69 -3.72 8.79
C ASN A 336 -5.93 -2.69 9.63
N GLU A 337 -6.68 -1.84 10.33
CA GLU A 337 -6.15 -0.85 11.28
C GLU A 337 -5.36 -1.53 12.40
N ASN A 338 -4.13 -1.13 12.65
CA ASN A 338 -3.33 -1.57 13.78
C ASN A 338 -3.74 -0.74 15.00
N LEU A 339 -4.30 -1.35 16.04
CA LEU A 339 -4.86 -0.57 17.14
C LEU A 339 -3.74 -0.14 18.11
N GLY A 340 -3.20 1.05 17.85
CA GLY A 340 -2.19 1.70 18.69
C GLY A 340 -0.80 1.12 18.54
N GLY A 341 -0.50 0.54 17.37
CA GLY A 341 0.84 0.22 16.91
C GLY A 341 1.55 -0.86 17.70
N HIS A 342 0.82 -1.86 18.17
CA HIS A 342 1.34 -2.95 19.02
C HIS A 342 0.91 -4.33 18.51
N GLY A 343 0.78 -4.49 17.18
CA GLY A 343 0.41 -5.73 16.51
C GLY A 343 -1.05 -6.18 16.74
N ALA A 344 -1.91 -5.26 17.19
CA ALA A 344 -3.29 -5.55 17.59
C ALA A 344 -4.30 -5.06 16.53
N PHE A 345 -4.52 -5.84 15.49
CA PHE A 345 -5.33 -5.39 14.35
C PHE A 345 -6.85 -5.45 14.57
N ALA A 346 -7.55 -4.43 14.04
CA ALA A 346 -8.99 -4.40 13.91
C ALA A 346 -9.49 -5.43 12.87
N ALA A 347 -10.82 -5.63 12.87
CA ALA A 347 -11.44 -6.45 11.84
C ALA A 347 -11.27 -5.78 10.46
N PRO A 348 -11.00 -6.55 9.39
CA PRO A 348 -10.77 -6.00 8.06
C PRO A 348 -11.97 -5.19 7.58
N GLN A 349 -11.72 -3.96 7.14
CA GLN A 349 -12.71 -3.03 6.60
C GLN A 349 -12.53 -2.91 5.10
N PRO A 350 -13.58 -3.09 4.30
CA PRO A 350 -13.49 -2.82 2.87
C PRO A 350 -13.36 -1.30 2.66
N ILE A 351 -12.31 -0.88 1.95
CA ILE A 351 -12.12 0.52 1.50
C ILE A 351 -12.48 0.71 0.01
N GLY A 352 -12.96 -0.35 -0.63
CA GLY A 352 -13.56 -0.37 -1.97
C GLY A 352 -14.89 -1.14 -2.00
N PRO A 353 -15.62 -1.13 -3.14
CA PRO A 353 -15.18 -1.94 -4.26
C PRO A 353 -14.51 -1.08 -5.32
N PHE A 354 -13.21 -1.29 -5.50
CA PHE A 354 -12.48 -0.71 -6.61
C PHE A 354 -12.66 -1.67 -7.78
N THR A 355 -13.70 -1.45 -8.58
CA THR A 355 -14.06 -2.33 -9.71
C THR A 355 -12.95 -2.47 -10.75
N GLU A 356 -11.91 -1.66 -10.64
CA GLU A 356 -10.74 -1.60 -11.50
C GLU A 356 -9.60 -2.52 -10.99
N LEU A 357 -9.63 -3.00 -9.75
CA LEU A 357 -8.59 -3.87 -9.15
C LEU A 357 -8.66 -5.33 -9.60
N THR A 358 -8.50 -5.60 -10.89
CA THR A 358 -8.43 -6.97 -11.40
C THR A 358 -7.06 -7.33 -11.95
N GLY A 359 -6.37 -8.25 -11.25
CA GLY A 359 -5.27 -9.04 -11.81
C GLY A 359 -3.93 -8.33 -12.05
N GLY A 360 -3.69 -7.18 -11.39
CA GLY A 360 -2.48 -6.37 -11.54
C GLY A 360 -1.87 -5.91 -10.20
N SER A 361 -0.79 -5.12 -10.27
CA SER A 361 -0.06 -4.63 -9.10
C SER A 361 -0.77 -3.49 -8.35
N PHE A 362 -0.31 -3.26 -7.13
CA PHE A 362 -0.90 -2.39 -6.13
C PHE A 362 0.24 -1.75 -5.32
N GLU A 363 0.19 -0.44 -5.10
CA GLU A 363 1.20 0.33 -4.36
C GLU A 363 0.52 1.35 -3.42
N ILE A 364 1.18 1.63 -2.29
CA ILE A 364 0.78 2.69 -1.37
C ILE A 364 1.83 3.79 -1.46
N VAL A 365 1.39 5.00 -1.82
CA VAL A 365 2.27 6.11 -2.19
C VAL A 365 1.53 7.44 -2.08
N ASP A 366 2.21 8.50 -1.65
CA ASP A 366 1.68 9.88 -1.67
C ASP A 366 1.84 10.45 -3.08
N MET A 367 0.78 10.40 -3.91
CA MET A 367 0.86 10.70 -5.34
C MET A 367 0.73 12.20 -5.63
N ASP A 368 0.08 12.96 -4.76
CA ASP A 368 -0.19 14.39 -4.91
C ASP A 368 0.59 15.29 -3.92
N ALA A 369 1.49 14.68 -3.16
CA ALA A 369 2.37 15.30 -2.18
C ALA A 369 1.62 16.08 -1.08
N ASP A 370 0.41 15.63 -0.73
CA ASP A 370 -0.39 16.23 0.33
C ASP A 370 -0.01 15.72 1.74
N GLY A 371 0.81 14.66 1.80
CA GLY A 371 1.35 14.06 3.01
C GLY A 371 0.54 12.89 3.56
N ASP A 372 -0.55 12.49 2.91
CA ASP A 372 -1.20 11.22 3.15
C ASP A 372 -0.89 10.18 2.07
N LEU A 373 -1.08 8.91 2.42
CA LEU A 373 -0.70 7.79 1.57
C LEU A 373 -1.90 7.34 0.73
N ASP A 374 -1.76 7.45 -0.59
CA ASP A 374 -2.76 7.02 -1.57
C ASP A 374 -2.58 5.57 -1.98
N LEU A 375 -3.55 5.11 -2.76
CA LEU A 375 -3.54 3.81 -3.38
C LEU A 375 -3.41 3.89 -4.92
N LEU A 376 -2.25 3.50 -5.46
CA LEU A 376 -2.05 3.27 -6.89
C LEU A 376 -2.30 1.80 -7.29
N SER A 377 -2.96 1.59 -8.43
CA SER A 377 -3.31 0.25 -8.89
C SER A 377 -3.36 0.07 -10.40
N ALA A 378 -3.12 -1.17 -10.85
CA ALA A 378 -3.23 -1.58 -12.25
C ALA A 378 -4.23 -2.73 -12.46
N SER A 379 -4.94 -2.66 -13.60
CA SER A 379 -5.95 -3.62 -14.02
C SER A 379 -5.55 -4.35 -15.29
N ASP A 380 -5.31 -5.67 -15.21
CA ASP A 380 -5.01 -6.48 -16.39
C ASP A 380 -6.28 -6.80 -17.20
N HIS A 381 -7.47 -6.75 -16.57
CA HIS A 381 -8.73 -7.05 -17.23
C HIS A 381 -9.37 -5.84 -17.92
N GLU A 382 -9.39 -4.70 -17.24
CA GLU A 382 -9.99 -3.46 -17.76
C GLU A 382 -8.96 -2.58 -18.49
N GLY A 383 -7.66 -2.81 -18.25
CA GLY A 383 -6.56 -2.07 -18.88
C GLY A 383 -6.42 -0.64 -18.38
N ILE A 384 -6.84 -0.41 -17.14
CA ILE A 384 -6.85 0.88 -16.47
C ILE A 384 -5.73 0.90 -15.43
N ILE A 385 -5.15 2.08 -15.24
CA ILE A 385 -4.32 2.42 -14.09
C ILE A 385 -5.10 3.49 -13.33
N ALA A 386 -5.29 3.30 -12.04
CA ALA A 386 -6.02 4.22 -11.20
C ALA A 386 -5.29 4.44 -9.89
N TRP A 387 -5.22 5.70 -9.47
CA TRP A 387 -4.83 6.07 -8.13
C TRP A 387 -6.09 6.45 -7.34
N HIS A 388 -6.10 6.19 -6.05
CA HIS A 388 -7.22 6.45 -5.17
C HIS A 388 -6.71 7.32 -4.03
N GLU A 389 -7.13 8.58 -4.05
CA GLU A 389 -6.66 9.64 -3.17
C GLU A 389 -7.23 9.47 -1.76
N ASN A 390 -6.38 9.49 -0.72
CA ASN A 390 -6.74 9.14 0.65
C ASN A 390 -7.19 10.33 1.50
N ARG A 391 -8.29 10.97 1.10
CA ARG A 391 -8.76 12.21 1.71
C ARG A 391 -9.31 12.04 3.13
N LEU A 392 -8.99 13.01 3.99
CA LEU A 392 -9.64 13.20 5.29
C LEU A 392 -11.09 13.66 5.11
N ILE A 393 -12.07 12.87 5.58
CA ILE A 393 -13.48 13.23 5.45
C ILE A 393 -13.76 14.57 6.13
N GLY A 394 -14.32 15.52 5.38
CA GLY A 394 -14.68 16.84 5.88
C GLY A 394 -13.67 17.94 5.54
N ASP A 395 -12.45 17.58 5.15
CA ASP A 395 -11.38 18.52 4.86
C ASP A 395 -11.44 19.01 3.41
N SER A 396 -12.36 19.92 3.11
CA SER A 396 -12.55 20.45 1.75
C SER A 396 -11.45 21.41 1.29
N ASN A 397 -10.49 21.75 2.15
CA ASN A 397 -9.43 22.68 1.80
C ASN A 397 -8.03 22.04 1.77
N ASP A 398 -7.96 20.72 1.99
CA ASP A 398 -6.77 19.88 1.94
C ASP A 398 -5.64 20.44 2.85
N ASP A 399 -6.00 20.89 4.07
CA ASP A 399 -5.01 21.36 5.06
C ASP A 399 -4.71 20.33 6.18
N GLY A 400 -5.24 19.12 6.01
CA GLY A 400 -5.15 17.99 6.93
C GLY A 400 -6.04 18.15 8.17
N ILE A 401 -6.94 19.15 8.20
CA ILE A 401 -7.74 19.48 9.38
C ILE A 401 -9.18 19.79 9.00
N PHE A 402 -10.09 18.85 9.27
CA PHE A 402 -11.52 19.17 9.25
C PHE A 402 -11.89 20.18 10.36
N ASP A 403 -12.15 21.45 10.01
CA ASP A 403 -12.55 22.52 10.91
C ASP A 403 -13.64 23.46 10.35
N ALA A 404 -13.76 24.67 10.92
CA ALA A 404 -14.76 25.64 10.48
C ALA A 404 -14.46 26.24 9.09
N ALA A 405 -13.20 26.26 8.66
CA ALA A 405 -12.77 26.74 7.36
C ALA A 405 -13.38 25.90 6.23
N ASP A 406 -13.37 24.57 6.35
CA ASP A 406 -13.98 23.65 5.38
C ASP A 406 -15.46 23.90 5.24
N LEU A 407 -16.16 23.96 6.38
CA LEU A 407 -17.59 24.23 6.38
C LEU A 407 -17.90 25.59 5.74
N ILE A 408 -17.07 26.61 5.96
CA ILE A 408 -17.24 27.91 5.32
C ILE A 408 -17.04 27.78 3.80
N LEU A 409 -16.05 27.00 3.35
CA LEU A 409 -15.72 26.80 1.95
C LEU A 409 -16.89 26.13 1.20
N VAL A 410 -17.37 24.98 1.69
CA VAL A 410 -18.48 24.24 1.04
C VAL A 410 -19.79 25.04 1.02
N PHE A 411 -20.08 25.81 2.06
CA PHE A 411 -21.27 26.69 2.05
C PHE A 411 -21.10 27.92 1.16
N GLN A 412 -19.87 28.32 0.81
CA GLN A 412 -19.62 29.37 -0.17
C GLN A 412 -19.72 28.88 -1.61
N ALA A 413 -19.36 27.62 -1.88
CA ALA A 413 -19.61 26.98 -3.18
C ALA A 413 -21.10 27.01 -3.55
N GLY A 414 -21.96 26.82 -2.54
CA GLY A 414 -23.39 27.09 -2.66
C GLY A 414 -24.22 25.94 -3.24
N GLU A 415 -23.66 24.73 -3.24
CA GLU A 415 -24.29 23.53 -3.80
C GLU A 415 -25.13 22.74 -2.78
N TYR A 416 -25.06 23.12 -1.49
CA TYR A 416 -25.81 22.47 -0.43
C TYR A 416 -27.32 22.42 -0.73
N LEU A 417 -27.83 21.21 -1.01
CA LEU A 417 -29.23 20.96 -1.36
C LEU A 417 -29.77 21.89 -2.46
N ASP A 418 -28.95 22.19 -3.47
CA ASP A 418 -29.33 23.07 -4.58
C ASP A 418 -30.35 22.41 -5.55
N GLY A 419 -30.49 21.09 -5.49
CA GLY A 419 -31.40 20.28 -6.30
C GLY A 419 -30.90 19.99 -7.71
N ILE A 420 -29.62 20.24 -7.99
CA ILE A 420 -28.88 19.75 -9.14
C ILE A 420 -28.23 18.43 -8.71
N ALA A 421 -28.16 17.46 -9.61
CA ALA A 421 -27.63 16.13 -9.31
C ALA A 421 -26.27 15.95 -9.99
N GLY A 422 -25.28 15.46 -9.25
CA GLY A 422 -23.94 15.14 -9.75
C GLY A 422 -23.11 16.36 -10.10
N ASN A 423 -23.27 17.48 -9.38
CA ASN A 423 -22.49 18.70 -9.61
C ASN A 423 -21.51 19.05 -8.50
N SER A 424 -21.50 18.31 -7.39
CA SER A 424 -20.56 18.56 -6.29
C SER A 424 -19.31 17.71 -6.40
N THR A 425 -18.18 18.37 -6.22
CA THR A 425 -16.87 17.75 -5.96
C THR A 425 -16.64 17.60 -4.45
N PHE A 426 -15.60 16.87 -4.07
CA PHE A 426 -15.18 16.75 -2.66
C PHE A 426 -14.92 18.12 -2.00
N ALA A 427 -14.21 19.01 -2.70
CA ALA A 427 -13.96 20.39 -2.26
C ALA A 427 -15.25 21.22 -2.13
N GLU A 428 -16.33 20.83 -2.79
CA GLU A 428 -17.65 21.48 -2.71
C GLU A 428 -18.58 20.81 -1.68
N GLY A 429 -18.13 19.73 -1.05
CA GLY A 429 -18.76 19.07 0.09
C GLY A 429 -19.32 17.66 -0.18
N ASP A 430 -19.07 17.07 -1.35
CA ASP A 430 -19.41 15.67 -1.64
C ASP A 430 -18.45 14.71 -0.94
N TRP A 431 -18.57 14.62 0.38
CA TRP A 431 -17.69 13.79 1.21
C TRP A 431 -18.07 12.31 1.22
N ASN A 432 -19.14 11.92 0.52
CA ASN A 432 -19.56 10.53 0.37
C ASN A 432 -19.43 10.00 -1.07
N LEU A 433 -19.03 10.84 -2.02
CA LEU A 433 -18.81 10.54 -3.44
C LEU A 433 -20.08 10.08 -4.18
N ASP A 434 -21.25 10.62 -3.81
CA ASP A 434 -22.51 10.39 -4.53
C ASP A 434 -22.81 11.47 -5.58
N GLY A 435 -21.97 12.49 -5.66
CA GLY A 435 -22.04 13.62 -6.59
C GLY A 435 -22.84 14.82 -6.08
N ASP A 436 -23.38 14.77 -4.86
CA ASP A 436 -24.29 15.80 -4.31
C ASP A 436 -23.90 16.24 -2.89
N PHE A 437 -23.71 17.55 -2.66
CA PHE A 437 -23.54 18.04 -1.29
C PHE A 437 -24.86 18.12 -0.51
N THR A 438 -25.08 17.17 0.40
CA THR A 438 -26.32 17.04 1.18
C THR A 438 -26.08 17.00 2.70
N SER A 439 -27.15 16.79 3.46
CA SER A 439 -27.02 16.53 4.90
C SER A 439 -26.35 15.19 5.20
N ALA A 440 -26.31 14.24 4.25
CA ALA A 440 -25.66 12.95 4.45
C ALA A 440 -24.15 13.14 4.61
N ASP A 441 -23.54 13.99 3.79
CA ASP A 441 -22.11 14.36 3.80
C ASP A 441 -21.71 14.99 5.12
N ILE A 442 -22.47 16.00 5.56
CA ILE A 442 -22.21 16.65 6.84
C ILE A 442 -22.30 15.63 7.98
N VAL A 443 -23.31 14.75 7.96
CA VAL A 443 -23.45 13.72 9.00
C VAL A 443 -22.27 12.75 8.95
N LEU A 444 -21.82 12.35 7.77
CA LEU A 444 -20.66 11.47 7.57
C LEU A 444 -19.39 12.11 8.17
N ALA A 445 -19.07 13.35 7.81
CA ALA A 445 -17.89 14.05 8.33
C ALA A 445 -17.91 14.22 9.85
N PHE A 446 -19.06 14.54 10.45
CA PHE A 446 -19.16 14.59 11.92
C PHE A 446 -19.18 13.21 12.59
N GLN A 447 -19.56 12.15 11.87
CA GLN A 447 -19.49 10.76 12.35
C GLN A 447 -18.06 10.22 12.32
N ALA A 448 -17.25 10.61 11.34
CA ALA A 448 -15.81 10.36 11.29
C ALA A 448 -15.10 10.91 12.55
N GLY A 449 -15.60 12.00 13.12
CA GLY A 449 -15.19 12.46 14.45
C GLY A 449 -13.85 13.20 14.49
N THR A 450 -13.36 13.62 13.33
CA THR A 450 -12.09 14.35 13.10
C THR A 450 -12.21 15.85 13.30
N TYR A 451 -13.44 16.39 13.45
CA TYR A 451 -13.67 17.82 13.55
C TYR A 451 -12.87 18.48 14.69
N SER A 452 -11.92 19.32 14.31
CA SER A 452 -11.11 20.12 15.21
C SER A 452 -11.73 21.50 15.39
N SER A 453 -11.67 22.04 16.61
CA SER A 453 -12.06 23.42 16.85
C SER A 453 -10.85 24.19 17.40
N PRO A 454 -10.42 25.28 16.75
CA PRO A 454 -9.29 26.09 17.22
C PRO A 454 -9.52 26.71 18.61
N ASN A 455 -10.75 26.65 19.14
CA ASN A 455 -11.10 27.12 20.48
C ASN A 455 -11.84 26.04 21.28
N GLN A 456 -11.23 24.91 21.60
CA GLN A 456 -11.72 24.15 22.76
C GLN A 456 -11.48 25.01 24.02
N PRO A 457 -12.53 25.47 24.73
CA PRO A 457 -12.32 25.97 26.08
C PRO A 457 -11.78 24.78 26.87
N SER A 458 -10.61 24.93 27.52
CA SER A 458 -10.12 23.92 28.46
C SER A 458 -11.28 23.39 29.32
N LEU A 459 -11.32 22.09 29.62
CA LEU A 459 -12.43 21.48 30.39
C LEU A 459 -12.76 22.23 31.71
N ALA A 460 -11.83 23.02 32.24
CA ALA A 460 -12.03 23.96 33.34
C ALA A 460 -13.10 25.05 33.04
N ASN A 461 -13.17 25.55 31.82
CA ASN A 461 -14.11 26.59 31.39
C ASN A 461 -15.53 26.05 31.18
N VAL A 462 -15.67 24.77 30.82
CA VAL A 462 -16.99 24.11 30.68
C VAL A 462 -17.64 23.92 32.06
N SER A 463 -16.87 23.51 33.08
CA SER A 463 -17.39 23.41 34.46
C SER A 463 -17.87 24.76 35.00
N ALA A 464 -17.11 25.84 34.75
CA ALA A 464 -17.47 27.17 35.21
C ALA A 464 -18.73 27.72 34.51
N ALA A 465 -18.89 27.46 33.21
CA ALA A 465 -20.08 27.86 32.46
C ALA A 465 -21.34 27.09 32.90
N VAL A 466 -21.20 25.78 33.16
CA VAL A 466 -22.28 24.93 33.65
C VAL A 466 -22.72 25.34 35.07
N ASP A 467 -21.77 25.59 35.98
CA ASP A 467 -22.08 26.04 37.34
C ASP A 467 -22.77 27.41 37.34
N HIS A 468 -22.44 28.29 36.40
CA HIS A 468 -23.06 29.61 36.28
C HIS A 468 -24.51 29.56 35.77
N VAL A 469 -24.85 28.56 34.94
CA VAL A 469 -26.22 28.32 34.45
C VAL A 469 -27.10 27.74 35.57
N PHE A 470 -26.55 26.88 36.43
CA PHE A 470 -27.30 26.26 37.54
C PHE A 470 -27.35 27.11 38.82
N ALA A 471 -26.59 28.19 38.93
CA ALA A 471 -26.59 29.10 40.08
C ALA A 471 -27.74 30.14 40.10
N ARG A 472 -28.62 30.20 39.08
CA ARG A 472 -29.73 31.16 39.09
C ARG A 472 -30.82 30.73 40.09
N PRO A 473 -31.22 31.57 41.07
CA PRO A 473 -32.27 31.22 42.01
C PRO A 473 -33.63 31.09 41.30
N ARG A 474 -34.34 29.98 41.52
CA ARG A 474 -35.74 29.83 41.06
C ARG A 474 -36.59 30.94 41.68
N ARG A 475 -37.17 31.81 40.86
CA ARG A 475 -38.24 32.72 41.31
C ARG A 475 -39.41 31.88 41.81
N ARG A 476 -39.75 32.01 43.09
CA ARG A 476 -41.04 31.59 43.63
C ARG A 476 -42.06 32.64 43.24
N ASP A 477 -42.85 32.36 42.22
CA ASP A 477 -44.07 33.12 41.96
C ASP A 477 -45.12 32.69 43.00
N ALA A 478 -45.40 33.57 43.96
CA ALA A 478 -46.55 33.46 44.84
C ALA A 478 -47.75 34.08 44.12
N ILE A 479 -48.72 33.24 43.78
CA ILE A 479 -50.05 33.67 43.34
C ILE A 479 -50.89 33.86 44.62
N ASN A 480 -51.39 35.08 44.82
CA ASN A 480 -52.50 35.41 45.73
C ASN A 480 -53.82 35.26 44.98
#